data_AF-A0A1G0DP56-F1
#
_entry.id   AF-A0A1G0DP56-F1
#
_cell.length_a   1.000
_cell.length_b   1.000
_cell.length_c   1.000
_cell.angle_alpha   90.00
_cell.angle_beta   90.00
_cell.angle_gamma   90.00
#
_symmetry.space_group_name_H-M   'P 1'
#
loop_
_entity.id
_entity.type
_entity.pdbx_description
1 polymer ?
#
loop_
_entity_poly.entity_id
_entity_poly.type
_entity_poly.pdbx_seq_one_letter_code
_entity_poly.pdbx_strand_id
1 'polypeptide(L)'
;MSYLLDANVFMSAKNLHYGLDFCPAFWDWLVHKGNTGAVLSIDKVADEIEAGQDELTDWARYHGQALFRRTPPTLAPQFTQVSTWSTGQQYTPAAINTFLQAADFYLVAHALAGNHVVVTHEHHANSPGRIKIPNACVGLGVRFMTPYQMLRTEQARFVLGAHP
;
A
#
# COMPACT_ATOMS: atom_id res chain seq x y z
N MET A 1 -7.55 -12.08 5.77
CA MET A 1 -7.59 -11.23 4.57
C MET A 1 -7.48 -9.80 5.02
N SER A 2 -6.57 -9.03 4.43
CA SER A 2 -6.27 -7.66 4.87
C SER A 2 -6.20 -6.71 3.67
N TYR A 3 -6.25 -5.41 3.93
CA TYR A 3 -5.95 -4.37 2.96
C TYR A 3 -4.46 -4.01 3.06
N LEU A 4 -3.74 -4.04 1.94
CA LEU A 4 -2.34 -3.62 1.86
C LEU A 4 -2.23 -2.26 1.19
N LEU A 5 -1.87 -1.24 1.96
CA LEU A 5 -1.79 0.14 1.47
C LEU A 5 -0.43 0.40 0.82
N ASP A 6 -0.44 1.02 -0.37
CA ASP A 6 0.76 1.61 -0.96
C ASP A 6 1.21 2.87 -0.19
N ALA A 7 2.45 3.31 -0.42
CA ALA A 7 2.99 4.51 0.23
C ALA A 7 2.20 5.77 -0.13
N ASN A 8 1.74 5.85 -1.38
CA ASN A 8 1.03 7.01 -1.88
C ASN A 8 -0.34 7.22 -1.19
N VAL A 9 -0.99 6.17 -0.66
CA VAL A 9 -2.18 6.30 0.18
C VAL A 9 -1.87 7.14 1.42
N PHE A 10 -0.76 6.87 2.09
CA PHE A 10 -0.36 7.62 3.28
C PHE A 10 0.09 9.05 2.93
N MET A 11 0.95 9.18 1.92
CA MET A 11 1.47 10.48 1.49
C MET A 11 0.35 11.41 0.98
N SER A 12 -0.56 10.89 0.17
CA SER A 12 -1.71 11.66 -0.34
C SER A 12 -2.71 11.99 0.77
N ALA A 13 -2.96 11.06 1.70
CA ALA A 13 -3.80 11.33 2.86
C ALA A 13 -3.26 12.53 3.67
N LYS A 14 -1.98 12.49 4.02
CA LYS A 14 -1.28 13.54 4.78
C LYS A 14 -1.32 14.90 4.07
N ASN A 15 -1.02 14.93 2.78
CA ASN A 15 -0.88 16.18 2.02
C ASN A 15 -2.22 16.78 1.56
N LEU A 16 -3.31 16.00 1.57
CA LEU A 16 -4.60 16.42 1.01
C LEU A 16 -5.74 16.33 2.03
N HIS A 17 -6.43 15.20 2.08
CA HIS A 17 -7.76 15.10 2.70
C HIS A 17 -7.73 14.78 4.19
N TYR A 18 -6.62 14.24 4.67
CA TYR A 18 -6.48 13.72 6.02
C TYR A 18 -5.16 14.19 6.62
N GLY A 19 -4.95 15.51 6.73
CA GLY A 19 -3.78 16.06 7.41
C GLY A 19 -3.68 15.53 8.84
N LEU A 20 -2.45 15.27 9.30
CA LEU A 20 -2.19 14.74 10.65
C LEU A 20 -2.67 15.71 11.75
N ASP A 21 -2.59 17.01 11.48
CA ASP A 21 -2.93 18.11 12.37
C ASP A 21 -4.45 18.39 12.46
N PHE A 22 -5.17 18.33 11.33
CA PHE A 22 -6.58 18.71 11.27
C PHE A 22 -7.57 17.54 11.12
N CYS A 23 -7.09 16.34 10.75
CA CYS A 23 -7.93 15.15 10.61
C CYS A 23 -7.33 13.90 11.29
N PRO A 24 -7.05 13.95 12.61
CA PRO A 24 -6.40 12.85 13.32
C PRO A 24 -7.22 11.56 13.32
N ALA A 25 -8.55 11.65 13.23
CA ALA A 25 -9.45 10.49 13.28
C ALA A 25 -9.18 9.45 12.17
N PHE A 26 -8.70 9.88 10.99
CA PHE A 26 -8.29 8.95 9.93
C PHE A 26 -7.06 8.13 10.34
N TRP A 27 -6.07 8.78 10.95
CA TRP A 27 -4.83 8.17 11.39
C TRP A 27 -5.05 7.24 12.58
N ASP A 28 -5.88 7.65 13.55
CA ASP A 28 -6.30 6.79 14.65
C ASP A 28 -7.04 5.54 14.16
N TRP A 29 -7.87 5.69 13.12
CA TRP A 29 -8.55 4.57 12.48
C TRP A 29 -7.55 3.62 11.81
N LEU A 30 -6.51 4.13 11.13
CA LEU A 30 -5.45 3.30 10.58
C LEU A 30 -4.71 2.52 11.67
N VAL A 31 -4.33 3.17 12.77
CA VAL A 31 -3.68 2.52 13.92
C VAL A 31 -4.58 1.41 14.48
N HIS A 32 -5.85 1.70 14.71
CA HIS A 32 -6.81 0.72 15.20
C HIS A 32 -6.92 -0.48 14.27
N LYS A 33 -7.11 -0.26 12.97
CA LYS A 33 -7.22 -1.33 11.97
C LYS A 33 -5.90 -2.10 11.79
N GLY A 34 -4.76 -1.43 11.93
CA GLY A 34 -3.43 -2.03 12.00
C GLY A 34 -3.31 -3.06 13.12
N ASN A 35 -3.74 -2.69 14.32
CA ASN A 35 -3.73 -3.58 15.49
C ASN A 35 -4.64 -4.80 15.32
N THR A 36 -5.75 -4.68 14.60
CA THR A 36 -6.62 -5.83 14.26
C THR A 36 -6.11 -6.67 13.10
N GLY A 37 -5.10 -6.20 12.37
CA GLY A 37 -4.60 -6.82 11.15
C GLY A 37 -5.51 -6.67 9.93
N ALA A 38 -6.59 -5.89 10.01
CA ALA A 38 -7.50 -5.63 8.90
C ALA A 38 -6.87 -4.74 7.83
N VAL A 39 -6.12 -3.72 8.26
CA VAL A 39 -5.38 -2.81 7.38
C VAL A 39 -3.90 -2.97 7.72
N LEU A 40 -3.07 -3.15 6.70
CA LEU A 40 -1.64 -3.36 6.83
C LEU A 40 -0.92 -2.63 5.69
N SER A 41 0.39 -2.59 5.79
CA SER A 41 1.31 -2.29 4.71
C SER A 41 2.59 -3.11 4.95
N ILE A 42 3.67 -2.82 4.25
CA ILE A 42 4.91 -3.61 4.29
C ILE A 42 6.11 -2.75 4.65
N ASP A 43 7.17 -3.39 5.10
CA ASP A 43 8.45 -2.75 5.40
C ASP A 43 8.97 -1.87 4.25
N LYS A 44 8.80 -2.28 2.99
CA LYS A 44 9.21 -1.46 1.83
C LYS A 44 8.42 -0.17 1.65
N VAL A 45 7.16 -0.15 2.06
CA VAL A 45 6.38 1.09 2.10
C VAL A 45 6.81 1.96 3.28
N ALA A 46 7.18 1.36 4.42
CA ALA A 46 7.77 2.10 5.53
C ALA A 46 9.10 2.76 5.12
N ASP A 47 9.97 2.05 4.38
CA ASP A 47 11.22 2.60 3.83
C ASP A 47 10.96 3.82 2.91
N GLU A 48 9.90 3.79 2.09
CA GLU A 48 9.51 4.92 1.24
C GLU A 48 8.98 6.12 2.03
N ILE A 49 8.20 5.87 3.08
CA ILE A 49 7.71 6.92 4.00
C ILE A 49 8.87 7.54 4.77
N GLU A 50 9.82 6.72 5.22
CA GLU A 50 11.02 7.12 5.95
C GLU A 50 11.91 8.06 5.12
N ALA A 51 12.00 7.83 3.81
CA ALA A 51 12.77 8.68 2.90
C ALA A 51 12.23 10.12 2.79
N GLY A 52 10.97 10.36 3.17
CA GLY A 52 10.36 11.69 3.18
C GLY A 52 10.90 12.62 4.26
N GLN A 53 11.37 12.07 5.39
CA GLN A 53 11.93 12.79 6.54
C GLN A 53 11.01 13.92 7.07
N ASP A 54 9.72 13.62 7.21
CA ASP A 54 8.70 14.58 7.63
C ASP A 54 7.81 14.05 8.78
N GLU A 55 6.74 14.78 9.10
CA GLU A 55 5.79 14.39 10.14
C GLU A 55 5.14 13.00 9.93
N LEU A 56 5.04 12.52 8.69
CA LEU A 56 4.53 11.18 8.40
C LEU A 56 5.58 10.11 8.70
N THR A 57 6.86 10.43 8.52
CA THR A 57 7.97 9.60 8.99
C THR A 57 7.88 9.40 10.51
N ASP A 58 7.70 10.48 11.26
CA ASP A 58 7.55 10.39 12.73
C ASP A 58 6.29 9.63 13.11
N TRP A 59 5.16 9.90 12.47
CA TRP A 59 3.93 9.15 12.72
C TRP A 59 4.08 7.65 12.47
N ALA A 60 4.69 7.27 11.34
CA ALA A 60 4.90 5.87 10.99
C ALA A 60 5.78 5.14 12.02
N ARG A 61 6.84 5.82 12.51
CA ARG A 61 7.75 5.29 13.53
C ARG A 61 7.11 5.13 14.90
N TYR A 62 6.31 6.09 15.36
CA TYR A 62 5.80 6.09 16.74
C TYR A 62 4.39 5.51 16.90
N HIS A 63 3.56 5.59 15.85
CA HIS A 63 2.15 5.19 15.90
C HIS A 63 1.81 4.10 14.88
N GLY A 64 2.46 4.11 13.71
CA GLY A 64 2.15 3.23 12.59
C GLY A 64 2.77 1.83 12.63
N GLN A 65 3.59 1.49 13.62
CA GLN A 65 4.39 0.25 13.63
C GLN A 65 3.58 -1.04 13.37
N ALA A 66 2.34 -1.12 13.88
CA ALA A 66 1.48 -2.28 13.71
C ALA A 66 1.00 -2.50 12.26
N LEU A 67 1.07 -1.47 11.41
CA LEU A 67 0.70 -1.54 9.99
C LEU A 67 1.75 -2.28 9.17
N PHE A 68 3.02 -1.99 9.41
CA PHE A 68 4.10 -2.40 8.50
C PHE A 68 4.61 -3.81 8.84
N ARG A 69 4.31 -4.76 7.96
CA ARG A 69 4.79 -6.14 8.09
C ARG A 69 6.13 -6.31 7.40
N ARG A 70 7.07 -6.93 8.12
CA ARG A 70 8.34 -7.36 7.54
C ARG A 70 8.09 -8.36 6.43
N THR A 71 8.91 -8.30 5.40
CA THR A 71 8.88 -9.25 4.30
C THR A 71 9.54 -10.57 4.73
N PRO A 72 8.79 -11.67 4.92
CA PRO A 72 9.39 -12.95 5.29
C PRO A 72 10.07 -13.62 4.09
N PRO A 73 11.12 -14.43 4.31
CA PRO A 73 11.74 -15.24 3.24
C PRO A 73 10.77 -16.23 2.58
N THR A 74 9.68 -16.59 3.27
CA THR A 74 8.65 -17.52 2.76
C THR A 74 7.90 -16.97 1.55
N LEU A 75 8.03 -15.68 1.22
CA LEU A 75 7.45 -15.05 0.03
C LEU A 75 8.21 -15.33 -1.27
N ALA A 76 9.35 -16.05 -1.21
CA ALA A 76 10.14 -16.38 -2.39
C ALA A 76 9.32 -16.93 -3.59
N PRO A 77 8.33 -17.85 -3.40
CA PRO A 77 7.52 -18.32 -4.51
C PRO A 77 6.67 -17.22 -5.16
N GLN A 78 6.12 -16.30 -4.36
CA GLN A 78 5.33 -15.18 -4.87
C GLN A 78 6.22 -14.16 -5.60
N PHE A 79 7.43 -13.90 -5.11
CA PHE A 79 8.39 -13.08 -5.84
C PHE A 79 8.74 -13.67 -7.20
N THR A 80 8.93 -14.99 -7.29
CA THR A 80 9.12 -15.66 -8.58
C THR A 80 7.89 -15.48 -9.47
N GLN A 81 6.68 -15.69 -8.95
CA GLN A 81 5.45 -15.53 -9.74
C GLN A 81 5.29 -14.10 -10.29
N VAL A 82 5.48 -13.08 -9.45
CA VAL A 82 5.36 -11.68 -9.87
C VAL A 82 6.43 -11.33 -10.90
N SER A 83 7.69 -11.73 -10.69
CA SER A 83 8.79 -11.43 -11.61
C SER A 83 8.68 -12.17 -12.95
N THR A 84 8.26 -13.44 -12.95
CA THR A 84 7.94 -14.18 -14.19
C THR A 84 6.81 -13.51 -14.96
N TRP A 85 5.75 -13.05 -14.27
CA TRP A 85 4.69 -12.29 -14.93
C TRP A 85 5.23 -11.01 -15.55
N SER A 86 5.98 -10.19 -14.80
CA SER A 86 6.51 -8.90 -15.26
C SER A 86 7.43 -9.05 -16.48
N THR A 87 8.28 -10.07 -16.49
CA THR A 87 9.21 -10.35 -17.61
C THR A 87 8.54 -10.97 -18.83
N GLY A 88 7.38 -11.61 -18.66
CA GLY A 88 6.56 -12.13 -19.77
C GLY A 88 5.68 -11.09 -20.46
N GLN A 89 5.64 -9.85 -19.99
CA GLN A 89 4.86 -8.77 -20.59
C GLN A 89 5.68 -7.93 -21.58
N GLN A 90 4.99 -7.08 -22.35
CA GLN A 90 5.60 -6.14 -23.30
C GLN A 90 6.08 -4.83 -22.65
N TYR A 91 6.70 -4.91 -21.47
CA TYR A 91 7.34 -3.76 -20.82
C TYR A 91 8.80 -3.62 -21.27
N THR A 92 9.34 -2.40 -21.19
CA THR A 92 10.77 -2.19 -21.44
C THR A 92 11.61 -2.85 -20.34
N PRO A 93 12.85 -3.29 -20.63
CA PRO A 93 13.74 -3.85 -19.61
C PRO A 93 13.97 -2.91 -18.42
N ALA A 94 14.03 -1.60 -18.68
CA ALA A 94 14.17 -0.59 -17.64
C ALA A 94 12.94 -0.54 -16.72
N ALA A 95 11.73 -0.59 -17.28
CA ALA A 95 10.49 -0.60 -16.50
C ALA A 95 10.39 -1.84 -15.60
N ILE A 96 10.78 -3.00 -16.12
CA ILE A 96 10.83 -4.25 -15.34
C ILE A 96 11.84 -4.12 -14.19
N ASN A 97 13.07 -3.68 -14.48
CA ASN A 97 14.10 -3.57 -13.44
C ASN A 97 13.70 -2.58 -12.33
N THR A 98 13.14 -1.42 -12.69
CA THR A 98 12.61 -0.45 -11.71
C THR A 98 11.51 -1.07 -10.87
N PHE A 99 10.55 -1.77 -11.49
CA PHE A 99 9.46 -2.40 -10.76
C PHE A 99 9.95 -3.45 -9.77
N LEU A 100 10.88 -4.32 -10.16
CA LEU A 100 11.43 -5.38 -9.30
C LEU A 100 12.18 -4.86 -8.06
N GLN A 101 12.56 -3.57 -8.05
CA GLN A 101 13.21 -2.91 -6.92
C GLN A 101 12.24 -2.05 -6.10
N ALA A 102 11.08 -1.71 -6.64
CA ALA A 102 10.09 -0.82 -6.02
C ALA A 102 9.26 -1.54 -4.94
N ALA A 103 8.72 -0.79 -3.97
CA ALA A 103 7.81 -1.34 -2.96
C ALA A 103 6.60 -2.03 -3.59
N ASP A 104 6.11 -1.55 -4.74
CA ASP A 104 4.99 -2.11 -5.50
C ASP A 104 5.15 -3.61 -5.79
N PHE A 105 6.35 -4.06 -6.18
CA PHE A 105 6.64 -5.47 -6.43
C PHE A 105 6.46 -6.32 -5.17
N TYR A 106 6.97 -5.83 -4.04
CA TYR A 106 6.82 -6.48 -2.75
C TYR A 106 5.37 -6.48 -2.28
N LEU A 107 4.65 -5.37 -2.48
CA LEU A 107 3.26 -5.21 -2.08
C LEU A 107 2.36 -6.23 -2.80
N VAL A 108 2.56 -6.43 -4.11
CA VAL A 108 1.83 -7.42 -4.90
C VAL A 108 2.17 -8.84 -4.47
N ALA A 109 3.44 -9.14 -4.15
CA ALA A 109 3.85 -10.46 -3.67
C ALA A 109 3.20 -10.82 -2.32
N HIS A 110 3.19 -9.88 -1.37
CA HIS A 110 2.47 -10.03 -0.10
C HIS A 110 0.97 -10.25 -0.33
N ALA A 111 0.37 -9.51 -1.28
CA ALA A 111 -1.04 -9.65 -1.59
C ALA A 111 -1.40 -11.03 -2.15
N LEU A 112 -0.56 -11.57 -3.04
CA LEU A 112 -0.70 -12.92 -3.56
C LEU A 112 -0.63 -13.98 -2.46
N ALA A 113 0.35 -13.89 -1.56
CA ALA A 113 0.55 -14.89 -0.52
C ALA A 113 -0.61 -14.96 0.49
N GLY A 114 -1.13 -13.81 0.90
CA GLY A 114 -2.17 -13.70 1.91
C GLY A 114 -3.60 -13.57 1.36
N ASN A 115 -3.78 -13.66 0.04
CA ASN A 115 -5.01 -13.35 -0.67
C ASN A 115 -5.60 -11.97 -0.24
N HIS A 116 -4.71 -11.00 -0.03
CA HIS A 116 -5.03 -9.66 0.43
C HIS A 116 -5.53 -8.78 -0.72
N VAL A 117 -6.01 -7.59 -0.38
CA VAL A 117 -6.44 -6.58 -1.35
C VAL A 117 -5.44 -5.44 -1.34
N VAL A 118 -4.87 -5.11 -2.51
CA VAL A 118 -3.99 -3.94 -2.62
C VAL A 118 -4.82 -2.66 -2.69
N VAL A 119 -4.41 -1.64 -1.94
CA VAL A 119 -5.07 -0.34 -1.90
C VAL A 119 -4.12 0.70 -2.47
N THR A 120 -4.52 1.31 -3.58
CA THR A 120 -3.69 2.25 -4.33
C THR A 120 -4.52 3.37 -4.95
N HIS A 121 -3.91 4.55 -5.11
CA HIS A 121 -4.48 5.64 -5.90
C HIS A 121 -4.23 5.47 -7.41
N GLU A 122 -3.39 4.51 -7.82
CA GLU A 122 -3.08 4.32 -9.23
C GLU A 122 -4.29 3.79 -10.02
N HIS A 123 -4.38 4.24 -11.28
CA HIS A 123 -5.31 3.70 -12.26
C HIS A 123 -4.55 2.87 -13.29
N HIS A 124 -5.20 1.78 -13.73
CA HIS A 124 -4.73 0.95 -14.82
C HIS A 124 -4.38 1.82 -16.04
N ALA A 125 -3.21 1.57 -16.63
CA ALA A 125 -2.78 2.29 -17.82
C ALA A 125 -1.85 1.43 -18.67
N ASN A 126 -2.05 1.48 -19.98
CA ASN A 126 -1.20 0.79 -20.94
C ASN A 126 0.01 1.67 -21.28
N SER A 127 1.07 1.57 -20.49
CA SER A 127 2.35 2.22 -20.78
C SER A 127 3.47 1.18 -20.75
N PRO A 128 4.25 1.01 -21.84
CA PRO A 128 5.36 0.06 -21.86
C PRO A 128 6.53 0.51 -20.95
N GLY A 129 6.57 1.79 -20.57
CA GLY A 129 7.67 2.37 -19.79
C GLY A 129 7.50 2.29 -18.27
N ARG A 130 6.36 1.81 -17.75
CA ARG A 130 6.14 1.69 -16.31
C ARG A 130 5.12 0.60 -16.00
N ILE A 131 5.47 -0.30 -15.10
CA ILE A 131 4.53 -1.26 -14.52
C ILE A 131 3.78 -0.55 -13.40
N LYS A 132 2.45 -0.45 -13.50
CA LYS A 132 1.59 0.10 -12.46
C LYS A 132 1.02 -1.00 -11.57
N ILE A 133 0.70 -0.67 -10.33
CA ILE A 133 0.10 -1.62 -9.36
C ILE A 133 -1.15 -2.29 -9.95
N PRO A 134 -2.15 -1.55 -10.49
CA PRO A 134 -3.34 -2.17 -11.08
C PRO A 134 -3.04 -3.14 -12.21
N ASN A 135 -2.03 -2.87 -13.05
CA ASN A 135 -1.67 -3.76 -14.16
C ASN A 135 -1.13 -5.09 -13.63
N ALA A 136 -0.25 -5.04 -12.63
CA ALA A 136 0.27 -6.22 -11.95
C ALA A 136 -0.85 -6.98 -11.24
N CYS A 137 -1.73 -6.28 -10.52
CA CYS A 137 -2.84 -6.91 -9.83
C CYS A 137 -3.78 -7.65 -10.78
N VAL A 138 -4.19 -7.03 -11.89
CA VAL A 138 -5.03 -7.68 -12.91
C VAL A 138 -4.32 -8.90 -13.52
N GLY A 139 -3.05 -8.75 -13.91
CA GLY A 139 -2.30 -9.82 -14.56
C GLY A 139 -2.03 -11.04 -13.67
N LEU A 140 -2.03 -10.85 -12.34
CA LEU A 140 -1.76 -11.88 -11.35
C LEU A 140 -3.01 -12.35 -10.59
N GLY A 141 -4.19 -11.79 -10.91
CA GLY A 141 -5.44 -12.13 -10.22
C GLY A 141 -5.53 -11.60 -8.78
N VAL A 142 -4.73 -10.59 -8.43
CA VAL A 142 -4.80 -9.91 -7.13
C VAL A 142 -5.92 -8.88 -7.15
N ARG A 143 -6.73 -8.86 -6.09
CA ARG A 143 -7.75 -7.82 -5.91
C ARG A 143 -7.09 -6.50 -5.54
N PHE A 144 -7.57 -5.42 -6.12
CA PHE A 144 -7.14 -4.07 -5.75
C PHE A 144 -8.35 -3.12 -5.71
N MET A 145 -8.21 -2.03 -4.97
CA MET A 145 -9.22 -0.97 -4.89
C MET A 145 -8.60 0.37 -4.52
N THR A 146 -9.38 1.43 -4.68
CA THR A 146 -8.99 2.77 -4.21
C THR A 146 -9.15 2.90 -2.68
N PRO A 147 -8.43 3.82 -2.02
CA PRO A 147 -8.64 4.12 -0.61
C PRO A 147 -10.08 4.48 -0.28
N TYR A 148 -10.76 5.20 -1.18
CA TYR A 148 -12.15 5.57 -1.00
C TYR A 148 -13.11 4.37 -1.04
N GLN A 149 -12.83 3.36 -1.87
CA GLN A 149 -13.60 2.12 -1.87
C GLN A 149 -13.36 1.32 -0.59
N MET A 150 -12.12 1.26 -0.11
CA MET A 150 -11.78 0.64 1.17
C MET A 150 -12.53 1.29 2.33
N LEU A 151 -12.44 2.62 2.47
CA LEU A 151 -13.11 3.37 3.54
C LEU A 151 -14.63 3.18 3.53
N ARG A 152 -15.26 3.15 2.35
CA ARG A 152 -16.70 2.85 2.22
C ARG A 152 -17.03 1.42 2.61
N THR A 153 -16.21 0.45 2.22
CA THR A 153 -16.39 -0.97 2.55
C THR A 153 -16.28 -1.20 4.06
N GLU A 154 -15.30 -0.57 4.68
CA GLU A 154 -15.07 -0.61 6.13
C GLU A 154 -16.06 0.26 6.92
N GLN A 155 -16.98 0.95 6.24
CA GLN A 155 -17.94 1.88 6.83
C GLN A 155 -17.28 2.88 7.78
N ALA A 156 -16.07 3.34 7.41
CA ALA A 156 -15.29 4.25 8.22
C ALA A 156 -16.05 5.58 8.41
N ARG A 157 -16.12 6.05 9.65
CA ARG A 157 -16.79 7.30 10.02
C ARG A 157 -15.83 8.15 10.84
N PHE A 158 -15.43 9.29 10.30
CA PHE A 158 -14.65 10.30 10.99
C PHE A 158 -15.61 11.38 11.47
N VAL A 159 -16.07 11.23 12.72
CA VAL A 159 -17.05 12.12 13.33
C VAL A 159 -16.33 13.21 14.12
N LEU A 160 -16.89 14.43 14.12
CA LEU A 160 -16.40 15.52 14.96
C LEU A 160 -16.51 15.08 16.43
N GLY A 161 -15.39 15.09 17.14
CA GLY A 161 -15.39 14.83 18.58
C GLY A 161 -16.24 15.88 19.31
N ALA A 162 -16.83 15.51 20.45
CA ALA A 162 -17.41 16.51 21.33
C ALA A 162 -16.30 17.48 21.75
N HIS A 163 -16.45 18.76 21.43
CA HIS A 163 -15.56 19.78 21.99
C HIS A 163 -15.69 19.74 23.52
N PRO A 164 -14.58 19.79 24.27
CA PRO A 164 -14.65 20.07 25.70
C PRO A 164 -15.28 21.44 25.97
#